data_AF-V4CLD1-F1
#
_entry.id   AF-V4CLD1-F1
#
_cell.length_a   1.000
_cell.length_b   1.000
_cell.length_c   1.000
_cell.angle_alpha   90.00
_cell.angle_beta   90.00
_cell.angle_gamma   90.00
#
_symmetry.space_group_name_H-M   'P 1'
#
loop_
_entity.id
_entity.type
_entity.pdbx_description
1 polymer ?
#
loop_
_entity_poly.entity_id
_entity_poly.type
_entity_poly.pdbx_seq_one_letter_code
_entity_poly.pdbx_strand_id
1 'polypeptide(L)'
;MLAVPQEFISSLPSNDKLAHAGLFYMGSIDRMCCFYCGLVLRDWESTTDPLEVHQQYHGDCFFIVTLVSRITGNDKDVSRTLQ
;
A
#
# COMPACT_ATOMS: atom_id res chain seq x y z
N MET A 1 1.67 2.38 29.10
CA MET A 1 1.13 2.17 27.73
C MET A 1 0.23 3.36 27.45
N LEU A 2 0.68 4.32 26.64
CA LEU A 2 -0.17 5.47 26.31
C LEU A 2 -1.21 5.00 25.30
N ALA A 3 -2.49 5.19 25.65
CA ALA A 3 -3.60 4.86 24.78
C ALA A 3 -3.46 5.68 23.48
N VAL A 4 -3.55 5.00 22.35
CA VAL A 4 -3.73 5.65 21.06
C VAL A 4 -5.07 6.38 21.11
N PRO A 5 -5.13 7.71 20.91
CA PRO A 5 -6.41 8.41 20.85
C PRO A 5 -7.31 7.76 19.80
N GLN A 6 -8.58 7.53 20.13
CA GLN A 6 -9.54 6.83 19.26
C GLN A 6 -9.66 7.46 17.86
N GLU A 7 -9.44 8.77 17.75
CA GLU A 7 -9.42 9.53 16.49
C GLU A 7 -8.30 9.11 15.53
N PHE A 8 -7.23 8.52 16.07
CA PHE A 8 -6.07 8.10 15.29
C PHE A 8 -6.29 6.74 14.60
N ILE A 9 -7.18 5.89 15.14
CA ILE A 9 -7.50 4.59 14.51
C ILE A 9 -8.44 4.80 13.32
N SER A 10 -9.33 5.79 13.38
CA SER A 10 -10.26 6.09 12.29
C SER A 10 -9.60 6.63 11.03
N SER A 11 -8.36 7.12 11.11
CA SER A 11 -7.62 7.61 9.95
C SER A 11 -6.71 6.57 9.31
N LEU A 12 -6.57 5.39 9.91
CA LEU A 12 -5.71 4.34 9.37
C LEU A 12 -6.40 3.58 8.23
N PRO A 13 -5.66 3.22 7.16
CA PRO A 13 -6.18 2.33 6.15
C PRO A 13 -6.45 0.92 6.70
N SER A 14 -7.44 0.24 6.14
CA SER A 14 -7.70 -1.16 6.46
C SER A 14 -6.56 -2.06 6.01
N ASN A 15 -6.37 -3.19 6.69
CA ASN A 15 -5.38 -4.20 6.29
C ASN A 15 -5.54 -4.63 4.84
N ASP A 16 -6.78 -4.75 4.35
CA ASP A 16 -7.06 -5.12 2.97
C ASP A 16 -6.54 -4.07 1.99
N LYS A 17 -6.78 -2.77 2.25
CA LYS A 17 -6.26 -1.69 1.41
C LYS A 17 -4.74 -1.65 1.40
N LEU A 18 -4.11 -1.84 2.57
CA LEU A 18 -2.66 -1.90 2.68
C LEU A 18 -2.09 -3.07 1.87
N ALA A 19 -2.65 -4.27 2.03
CA ALA A 19 -2.22 -5.45 1.31
C ALA A 19 -2.35 -5.28 -0.22
N HIS A 20 -3.45 -4.67 -0.70
CA HIS A 20 -3.63 -4.36 -2.11
C HIS A 20 -2.56 -3.38 -2.64
N ALA A 21 -2.10 -2.45 -1.81
CA ALA A 21 -1.01 -1.53 -2.14
C ALA A 21 0.39 -2.11 -1.88
N GLY A 22 0.51 -3.38 -1.47
CA GLY A 22 1.79 -4.01 -1.13
C GLY A 22 2.41 -3.44 0.15
N LEU A 23 1.61 -2.84 1.03
CA LEU A 23 2.01 -2.22 2.30
C LEU A 23 1.63 -3.11 3.49
N PHE A 24 2.42 -3.05 4.56
CA PHE A 24 2.15 -3.73 5.83
C PHE A 24 2.54 -2.86 7.03
N TYR A 25 1.89 -3.06 8.18
CA TYR A 25 2.23 -2.38 9.43
C TYR A 25 3.62 -2.79 9.96
N MET A 26 4.48 -1.81 10.28
CA MET A 26 5.82 -2.06 10.83
C MET A 26 5.85 -2.27 12.37
N GLY A 27 4.69 -2.48 13.00
CA GLY A 27 4.58 -2.63 14.47
C GLY A 27 4.46 -1.31 15.24
N SER A 28 4.50 -0.17 14.57
CA SER A 28 4.04 1.13 15.09
C SER A 28 2.72 1.53 14.40
N ILE A 29 1.86 2.23 15.14
CA ILE A 29 0.45 2.48 14.76
C ILE A 29 0.30 3.20 13.41
N ASP A 30 1.18 4.14 13.09
CA ASP A 30 1.08 4.97 11.88
C ASP A 30 2.02 4.56 10.74
N ARG A 31 2.96 3.63 10.96
CA ARG A 31 4.00 3.34 9.94
C ARG A 31 3.68 2.09 9.17
N MET A 32 3.64 2.25 7.86
CA MET A 32 3.42 1.15 6.92
C MET A 32 4.54 1.13 5.89
N CYS A 33 5.01 -0.07 5.55
CA CYS A 33 6.15 -0.26 4.67
C CYS A 33 5.75 -1.12 3.47
N CYS A 34 6.31 -0.81 2.30
CA CYS A 34 6.19 -1.70 1.16
C CYS A 34 7.13 -2.90 1.30
N PHE A 35 6.62 -4.12 1.08
CA PHE A 35 7.44 -5.34 1.11
C PHE A 35 8.47 -5.41 -0.03
N TYR A 36 8.26 -4.65 -1.10
CA TYR A 36 9.09 -4.67 -2.31
C TYR A 36 10.11 -3.52 -2.35
N CYS A 37 9.65 -2.27 -2.39
CA CYS A 37 10.54 -1.11 -2.54
C CYS A 37 11.01 -0.51 -1.20
N GLY A 38 10.44 -0.95 -0.07
CA GLY A 38 10.78 -0.40 1.24
C GLY A 38 10.28 1.03 1.49
N LEU A 39 9.39 1.58 0.65
CA LEU A 39 8.72 2.84 0.91
C LEU A 39 8.03 2.78 2.28
N VAL A 40 8.33 3.74 3.16
CA VAL A 40 7.67 3.89 4.47
C VAL A 40 6.76 5.11 4.44
N LEU A 41 5.49 4.90 4.77
CA LEU A 41 4.46 5.92 4.86
C LEU A 41 3.99 6.09 6.31
N ARG A 42 3.62 7.32 6.66
CA ARG A 42 3.16 7.73 8.00
C ARG A 42 2.17 8.89 7.90
N ASP A 43 1.62 9.29 9.05
CA ASP A 43 0.69 10.42 9.17
C ASP A 43 -0.54 10.30 8.24
N TRP A 44 -1.23 9.16 8.30
CA TRP A 44 -2.35 8.84 7.41
C TRP A 44 -3.61 9.66 7.70
N GLU A 45 -4.25 10.11 6.62
CA GLU A 45 -5.59 10.69 6.64
C GLU A 45 -6.62 9.64 6.24
N SER A 46 -7.83 9.72 6.79
CA SER A 46 -8.92 8.75 6.54
C SER A 46 -9.35 8.67 5.07
N THR A 47 -9.08 9.73 4.31
CA THR A 47 -9.39 9.84 2.88
C THR A 47 -8.28 9.34 1.96
N THR A 48 -7.10 9.05 2.48
CA THR A 48 -5.95 8.65 1.68
C THR A 48 -6.07 7.19 1.23
N ASP A 49 -5.97 6.94 -0.08
CA ASP A 49 -5.85 5.59 -0.60
C ASP A 49 -4.38 5.12 -0.61
N PRO A 50 -4.05 3.97 0.02
CA PRO A 50 -2.67 3.50 0.09
C PRO A 50 -2.02 3.20 -1.27
N LEU A 51 -2.79 2.78 -2.27
CA LEU A 51 -2.29 2.49 -3.60
C LEU A 51 -1.91 3.79 -4.31
N GLU A 52 -2.76 4.81 -4.23
CA GLU A 52 -2.52 6.13 -4.83
C GLU A 52 -1.25 6.77 -4.27
N VAL A 53 -1.07 6.78 -2.94
CA VAL A 53 0.14 7.36 -2.34
C VAL A 53 1.39 6.55 -2.65
N HIS A 54 1.30 5.22 -2.70
CA HIS A 54 2.46 4.41 -3.07
C HIS A 54 2.87 4.70 -4.53
N GLN A 55 1.92 4.80 -5.45
CA GLN A 55 2.18 5.20 -6.82
C GLN A 55 2.74 6.62 -6.93
N GLN A 56 2.25 7.55 -6.11
CA GLN A 56 2.72 8.94 -6.08
C GLN A 56 4.17 9.05 -5.59
N TYR A 57 4.52 8.37 -4.49
CA TYR A 57 5.83 8.51 -3.86
C TYR A 57 6.89 7.56 -4.41
N HIS A 58 6.50 6.41 -4.94
CA HIS A 58 7.42 5.39 -5.46
C HIS A 58 6.80 4.63 -6.65
N GLY A 59 6.32 5.36 -7.65
CA GLY A 59 5.62 4.81 -8.82
C GLY A 59 6.45 3.90 -9.73
N ASP A 60 7.78 3.89 -9.58
CA ASP A 60 8.71 2.96 -10.22
C ASP A 60 8.90 1.63 -9.44
N CYS A 61 8.23 1.48 -8.29
CA CYS A 61 8.16 0.21 -7.58
C CYS A 61 7.59 -0.87 -8.50
N PHE A 62 8.37 -1.92 -8.79
CA PHE A 62 7.98 -2.97 -9.74
C PHE A 62 6.65 -3.65 -9.37
N PHE A 63 6.36 -3.80 -8.08
CA PHE A 63 5.06 -4.31 -7.62
C PHE A 63 3.92 -3.41 -8.08
N ILE A 64 4.04 -2.10 -7.89
CA ILE A 64 3.02 -1.12 -8.27
C ILE A 64 2.90 -1.02 -9.79
N VAL A 65 4.02 -0.95 -10.51
CA VAL A 65 4.02 -0.95 -11.98
C VAL A 65 3.28 -2.17 -12.52
N THR A 66 3.57 -3.35 -11.97
CA THR A 66 2.91 -4.60 -12.38
C THR A 66 1.42 -4.59 -12.02
N LEU A 67 1.07 -4.15 -10.82
CA LEU A 67 -0.32 -4.09 -10.34
C LEU A 67 -1.16 -3.12 -11.18
N VAL A 68 -0.68 -1.89 -11.37
CA VAL A 68 -1.36 -0.86 -12.18
C VAL A 68 -1.55 -1.37 -13.60
N SER A 69 -0.52 -1.99 -14.19
CA SER A 69 -0.62 -2.58 -15.53
C SER A 69 -1.71 -3.65 -15.63
N ARG A 70 -1.95 -4.45 -14.58
CA ARG A 70 -3.03 -5.44 -14.53
C ARG A 70 -4.41 -4.80 -14.34
N ILE A 71 -4.50 -3.74 -13.53
CA ILE A 71 -5.76 -3.03 -13.29
C ILE A 71 -6.20 -2.27 -14.55
N THR A 72 -5.26 -1.62 -15.25
CA THR A 72 -5.54 -0.80 -16.43
C THR A 72 -5.50 -1.59 -17.75
N GLY A 73 -4.85 -2.76 -17.76
CA GLY A 73 -4.68 -3.61 -18.93
C GLY A 73 -5.80 -4.65 -19.04
N ASN A 74 -6.62 -4.55 -20.08
CA ASN A 74 -7.56 -5.58 -20.49
C ASN A 74 -6.81 -6.91 -20.72
N ASP A 75 -7.13 -7.92 -19.91
CA ASP A 75 -6.56 -9.27 -19.86
C ASP A 75 -6.21 -9.85 -21.24
N LYS A 76 -4.92 -9.90 -21.60
CA LYS A 76 -4.41 -10.80 -22.67
C LYS A 76 -3.06 -11.47 -22.40
N ASP A 77 -2.39 -11.25 -21.28
CA ASP A 77 -1.02 -11.77 -21.13
C ASP A 77 -0.64 -12.23 -19.70
N VAL A 78 -1.52 -13.01 -19.06
CA VAL A 78 -1.16 -13.79 -17.85
C VAL A 78 -0.89 -15.24 -18.25
N SER A 79 0.07 -15.44 -19.15
CA SER A 79 0.65 -16.76 -19.42
C SER A 79 2.14 -16.63 -19.63
N ARG A 80 2.85 -16.23 -18.56
CA ARG A 80 4.29 -16.42 -18.35
C ARG A 80 4.65 -15.75 -17.02
N THR A 81 4.71 -16.49 -15.92
CA THR A 81 5.73 -16.37 -14.83
C THR A 81 5.44 -17.43 -13.76
N LEU A 82 5.52 -18.71 -14.16
CA LEU A 82 6.05 -19.77 -13.31
C LEU A 82 6.87 -20.66 -14.23
N GLN A 83 8.15 -20.34 -14.37
CA GLN A 83 9.17 -21.28 -14.79
C GLN A 83 10.35 -21.14 -13.84
#